data_AF-A0A850NPI4-F1
#
_entry.id   AF-A0A850NPI4-F1
#
_cell.length_a   1.000
_cell.length_b   1.000
_cell.length_c   1.000
_cell.angle_alpha   90.00
_cell.angle_beta   90.00
_cell.angle_gamma   90.00
#
_symmetry.space_group_name_H-M   'P 1'
#
loop_
_entity.id
_entity.type
_entity.pdbx_description
1 polymer ?
#
loop_
_entity_poly.entity_id
_entity_poly.type
_entity_poly.pdbx_seq_one_letter_code
_entity_poly.pdbx_strand_id
1 'polypeptide(L)'
;MIGALAAADGPVGCQMLSLCAWAGRPFGVDMFNLTQKVLTGGPDSGFAAMLAAHRFALIEDDPHSSIHAEARDAIGHDPFADILARNYRVLLTGPGGTRLLAPDPAMSAPSEGR
;
A
#
# COMPACT_ATOMS: atom_id res chain seq x y z
N MET A 1 10.94 -10.28 3.22
CA MET A 1 9.54 -9.82 3.04
C MET A 1 8.57 -10.57 3.94
N ILE A 2 8.30 -11.85 3.69
CA ILE A 2 7.31 -12.65 4.43
C ILE A 2 7.53 -12.61 5.95
N GLY A 3 8.77 -12.78 6.42
CA GLY A 3 9.08 -12.69 7.85
C GLY A 3 8.75 -11.33 8.49
N ALA A 4 8.97 -10.23 7.77
CA ALA A 4 8.64 -8.89 8.26
C ALA A 4 7.12 -8.64 8.30
N LEU A 5 6.40 -9.11 7.28
CA LEU A 5 4.93 -9.09 7.26
C LEU A 5 4.32 -9.91 8.40
N ALA A 6 4.88 -11.10 8.67
CA ALA A 6 4.41 -11.98 9.74
C ALA A 6 4.60 -11.34 11.12
N ALA A 7 5.74 -10.69 11.33
CA ALA A 7 6.12 -10.04 12.58
C ALA A 7 5.50 -8.66 12.82
N ALA A 8 4.67 -8.14 11.91
CA ALA A 8 4.11 -6.80 12.04
C ALA A 8 3.11 -6.68 13.21
N ASP A 9 3.28 -5.68 14.06
CA ASP A 9 2.36 -5.38 15.18
C ASP A 9 1.15 -4.52 14.73
N GLY A 10 0.47 -4.93 13.66
CA GLY A 10 -0.74 -4.26 13.19
C GLY A 10 -1.26 -4.77 11.84
N PRO A 11 -2.34 -4.18 11.29
CA PRO A 11 -2.87 -4.56 10.00
C PRO A 11 -1.82 -4.44 8.89
N VAL A 12 -1.85 -5.35 7.91
CA VAL A 12 -0.98 -5.28 6.73
C VAL A 12 -1.81 -5.24 5.45
N GLY A 13 -1.31 -4.51 4.46
CA GLY A 13 -1.81 -4.53 3.08
C GLY A 13 -0.80 -5.23 2.17
N CYS A 14 -1.26 -6.04 1.22
CA CYS A 14 -0.39 -6.58 0.18
C CYS A 14 -1.07 -6.44 -1.17
N GLN A 15 -0.32 -5.95 -2.15
CA GLN A 15 -0.73 -5.97 -3.54
C GLN A 15 -0.75 -7.39 -4.09
N MET A 16 0.27 -8.18 -3.74
CA MET A 16 0.26 -9.63 -3.96
C MET A 16 -0.39 -10.33 -2.76
N LEU A 17 -1.68 -10.64 -2.86
CA LEU A 17 -2.45 -11.31 -1.78
C LEU A 17 -1.77 -12.57 -1.23
N SER A 18 -1.07 -13.34 -2.09
CA SER A 18 -0.33 -14.54 -1.68
C SER A 18 0.75 -14.25 -0.64
N LEU A 19 1.39 -13.08 -0.67
CA LEU A 19 2.43 -12.72 0.31
C LEU A 19 1.85 -12.50 1.70
N CYS A 20 0.71 -11.83 1.82
CA CYS A 20 0.00 -11.68 3.09
C CYS A 20 -0.49 -13.04 3.61
N ALA A 21 -1.02 -13.89 2.72
CA ALA A 21 -1.49 -15.23 3.07
C ALA A 21 -0.35 -16.12 3.59
N TRP A 22 0.80 -16.16 2.91
CA TRP A 22 1.98 -16.91 3.35
C TRP A 22 2.61 -16.35 4.63
N ALA A 23 2.46 -15.05 4.89
CA ALA A 23 2.86 -14.44 6.15
C ALA A 23 1.89 -14.73 7.31
N GLY A 24 0.81 -15.49 7.07
CA GLY A 24 -0.20 -15.82 8.08
C GLY A 24 -1.02 -14.61 8.52
N ARG A 25 -1.10 -13.55 7.69
CA ARG A 25 -1.84 -12.33 8.01
C ARG A 25 -3.18 -12.33 7.28
N PRO A 26 -4.30 -11.99 7.94
CA PRO A 26 -5.54 -11.69 7.22
C PRO A 26 -5.27 -10.49 6.30
N PHE A 27 -5.60 -10.63 5.02
CA PHE A 27 -5.39 -9.54 4.05
C PHE A 27 -6.39 -8.42 4.35
N GLY A 28 -5.88 -7.21 4.61
CA GLY A 28 -6.74 -6.06 4.90
C GLY A 28 -7.43 -5.50 3.66
N VAL A 29 -6.74 -5.52 2.51
CA VAL A 29 -7.21 -5.00 1.22
C VAL A 29 -6.56 -5.79 0.08
N ASP A 30 -7.37 -6.16 -0.92
CA ASP A 30 -6.91 -6.61 -2.23
C ASP A 30 -6.70 -5.39 -3.12
N MET A 31 -5.46 -4.91 -3.21
CA MET A 31 -5.15 -3.69 -3.95
C MET A 31 -5.37 -3.87 -5.47
N PHE A 32 -5.25 -5.09 -6.00
CA PHE A 32 -5.48 -5.33 -7.42
C PHE A 32 -6.96 -5.10 -7.77
N ASN A 33 -7.86 -5.81 -7.10
CA ASN A 33 -9.30 -5.68 -7.38
C ASN A 33 -9.80 -4.27 -7.04
N LEU A 34 -9.22 -3.63 -6.02
CA LEU A 34 -9.52 -2.25 -5.71
C LEU A 34 -9.11 -1.29 -6.83
N THR A 35 -7.92 -1.43 -7.39
CA THR A 35 -7.48 -0.58 -8.52
C THR A 35 -8.40 -0.79 -9.72
N GLN A 36 -8.72 -2.04 -10.08
CA GLN A 36 -9.66 -2.32 -11.18
C GLN A 36 -11.05 -1.70 -10.95
N LYS A 37 -11.54 -1.70 -9.71
CA LYS A 37 -12.78 -0.99 -9.34
C LYS A 37 -12.66 0.52 -9.55
N VAL A 38 -11.54 1.13 -9.16
CA VAL A 38 -11.32 2.58 -9.36
C VAL A 38 -11.22 2.93 -10.85
N LEU A 39 -10.50 2.13 -11.65
CA LEU A 39 -10.34 2.36 -13.09
C LEU A 39 -11.65 2.26 -13.86
N THR A 40 -12.61 1.46 -13.38
CA THR A 40 -13.96 1.36 -13.96
C THR A 40 -14.94 2.42 -13.44
N GLY A 41 -14.44 3.44 -12.72
CA GLY A 41 -15.24 4.55 -12.18
C GLY A 41 -15.93 4.25 -10.84
N GLY A 42 -15.59 3.13 -10.21
CA GLY A 42 -16.06 2.76 -8.88
C GLY A 42 -15.30 3.50 -7.76
N PRO A 43 -15.88 3.57 -6.55
CA PRO A 43 -15.21 4.21 -5.42
C PRO A 43 -14.04 3.38 -4.88
N ASP A 44 -13.01 4.06 -4.38
CA ASP A 44 -11.87 3.46 -3.66
C ASP A 44 -12.24 2.83 -2.30
N SER A 45 -13.53 2.90 -1.94
CA SER A 45 -14.11 2.31 -0.73
C SER A 45 -13.43 2.80 0.56
N GLY A 46 -12.89 4.02 0.54
CA GLY A 46 -12.21 4.62 1.68
C GLY A 46 -10.77 4.16 1.87
N PHE A 47 -10.18 3.45 0.90
CA PHE A 47 -8.80 2.99 1.00
C PHE A 47 -7.81 4.15 1.10
N ALA A 48 -7.98 5.22 0.31
CA ALA A 48 -7.14 6.40 0.43
C ALA A 48 -7.21 7.02 1.85
N ALA A 49 -8.39 7.05 2.46
CA ALA A 49 -8.54 7.53 3.84
C ALA A 49 -7.83 6.62 4.84
N MET A 50 -7.86 5.29 4.64
CA MET A 50 -7.11 4.35 5.49
C MET A 50 -5.59 4.51 5.34
N LEU A 51 -5.11 4.78 4.12
CA LEU A 51 -3.69 5.06 3.86
C LEU A 51 -3.27 6.36 4.55
N ALA A 52 -4.04 7.44 4.40
CA ALA A 52 -3.79 8.73 5.04
C ALA A 52 -3.83 8.65 6.58
N ALA A 53 -4.67 7.77 7.14
CA ALA A 53 -4.76 7.54 8.58
C ALA A 53 -3.70 6.55 9.11
N HIS A 54 -2.72 6.15 8.29
CA HIS A 54 -1.68 5.18 8.63
C HIS A 54 -2.22 3.88 9.27
N ARG A 55 -3.36 3.38 8.77
CA ARG A 55 -4.06 2.23 9.35
C ARG A 55 -3.31 0.91 9.18
N PHE A 56 -2.35 0.86 8.25
CA PHE A 56 -1.53 -0.32 7.99
C PHE A 56 -0.14 -0.12 8.58
N ALA A 57 0.30 -1.09 9.38
CA ALA A 57 1.64 -1.12 9.93
C ALA A 57 2.68 -1.36 8.83
N LEU A 58 2.35 -2.23 7.87
CA LEU A 58 3.17 -2.49 6.69
C LEU A 58 2.31 -2.66 5.44
N ILE A 59 2.82 -2.19 4.30
CA ILE A 59 2.21 -2.37 2.99
C ILE A 59 3.23 -2.99 2.05
N GLU A 60 2.90 -4.13 1.46
CA GLU A 60 3.65 -4.67 0.32
C GLU A 60 3.11 -4.08 -0.98
N ASP A 61 4.01 -3.56 -1.80
CA ASP A 61 3.73 -2.87 -3.05
C ASP A 61 4.75 -3.29 -4.12
N ASP A 62 4.27 -3.66 -5.30
CA ASP A 62 5.10 -3.96 -6.47
C ASP A 62 5.00 -2.84 -7.50
N PRO A 63 5.91 -1.85 -7.48
CA PRO A 63 5.83 -0.67 -8.34
C PRO A 63 5.95 -1.00 -9.84
N HIS A 64 6.41 -2.21 -10.17
CA HIS A 64 6.57 -2.68 -11.53
C HIS A 64 5.38 -3.50 -12.03
N SER A 65 4.38 -3.73 -11.19
CA SER A 65 3.19 -4.44 -11.63
C SER A 65 2.50 -3.72 -12.79
N SER A 66 1.88 -4.49 -13.68
CA SER A 66 1.11 -3.96 -14.81
C SER A 66 -0.04 -3.07 -14.37
N ILE A 67 -0.53 -3.21 -13.14
CA ILE A 67 -1.65 -2.46 -12.58
C ILE A 67 -1.31 -0.97 -12.47
N HIS A 68 -0.08 -0.66 -12.05
CA HIS A 68 0.37 0.74 -11.96
C HIS A 68 0.52 1.36 -13.35
N ALA A 69 0.97 0.57 -14.34
CA ALA A 69 1.07 1.02 -15.72
C ALA A 69 -0.32 1.27 -16.31
N GLU A 70 -1.23 0.32 -16.15
CA GLU A 70 -2.63 0.42 -16.60
C GLU A 70 -3.33 1.63 -15.98
N ALA A 71 -3.15 1.88 -14.69
CA ALA A 71 -3.73 3.05 -14.04
C ALA A 71 -3.21 4.37 -14.63
N ARG A 72 -1.89 4.48 -14.82
CA ARG A 72 -1.30 5.66 -15.47
C ARG A 72 -1.81 5.86 -16.89
N ASP A 73 -1.95 4.78 -17.66
CA ASP A 73 -2.43 4.85 -19.04
C ASP A 73 -3.92 5.24 -19.12
N ALA A 74 -4.75 4.74 -18.19
CA ALA A 74 -6.19 4.97 -18.19
C ALA A 74 -6.60 6.33 -17.62
N ILE A 75 -5.96 6.80 -16.53
CA ILE A 75 -6.38 8.01 -15.81
C ILE A 75 -5.25 9.03 -15.59
N GLY A 76 -4.10 8.85 -16.25
CA GLY A 76 -2.96 9.78 -16.23
C GLY A 76 -2.11 9.75 -14.97
N HIS A 77 -2.51 8.99 -13.94
CA HIS A 77 -1.79 8.83 -12.69
C HIS A 77 -2.15 7.51 -12.02
N ASP A 78 -1.39 7.12 -11.00
CA ASP A 78 -1.73 5.98 -10.16
C ASP A 78 -2.42 6.48 -8.87
N PRO A 79 -3.67 6.07 -8.60
CA PRO A 79 -4.46 6.63 -7.51
C PRO A 79 -3.90 6.28 -6.13
N PHE A 80 -3.06 5.24 -6.03
CA PHE A 80 -2.51 4.78 -4.76
C PHE A 80 -1.01 5.05 -4.63
N ALA A 81 -0.24 5.03 -5.71
CA ALA A 81 1.21 5.29 -5.65
C ALA A 81 1.52 6.67 -5.05
N ASP A 82 0.74 7.68 -5.41
CA ASP A 82 0.88 9.05 -4.93
C ASP A 82 0.66 9.17 -3.42
N ILE A 83 -0.38 8.54 -2.89
CA ILE A 83 -0.69 8.59 -1.47
C ILE A 83 0.27 7.70 -0.66
N LEU A 84 0.72 6.58 -1.21
CA LEU A 84 1.76 5.76 -0.61
C LEU A 84 3.08 6.53 -0.51
N ALA A 85 3.52 7.19 -1.60
CA ALA A 85 4.75 7.97 -1.62
C ALA A 85 4.73 9.17 -0.64
N ARG A 86 3.55 9.73 -0.36
CA ARG A 86 3.38 10.82 0.60
C ARG A 86 3.36 10.38 2.06
N ASN A 87 2.82 9.20 2.36
CA ASN A 87 2.50 8.80 3.74
C ASN A 87 3.37 7.63 4.25
N TYR A 88 4.03 6.91 3.36
CA TYR A 88 4.80 5.73 3.69
C TYR A 88 6.20 5.83 3.10
N ARG A 89 7.18 5.26 3.82
CA ARG A 89 8.56 5.15 3.39
C ARG A 89 8.90 3.69 3.11
N VAL A 90 9.83 3.48 2.18
CA VAL A 90 10.38 2.14 1.92
C VAL A 90 11.18 1.67 3.13
N LEU A 91 10.74 0.56 3.73
CA LEU A 91 11.45 -0.12 4.82
C LEU A 91 12.46 -1.14 4.26
N LEU A 92 12.06 -1.89 3.24
CA LEU A 92 12.93 -2.85 2.55
C LEU A 92 12.48 -3.04 1.10
N THR A 93 13.44 -3.38 0.25
CA THR A 93 13.21 -3.79 -1.14
C THR A 93 13.54 -5.28 -1.28
N GLY A 94 12.59 -6.04 -1.83
CA GLY A 94 12.73 -7.45 -2.12
C GLY A 94 13.14 -7.73 -3.58
N PRO A 95 13.17 -9.02 -3.96
CA PRO A 95 13.41 -9.44 -5.34
C PRO A 95 12.41 -8.80 -6.31
N GLY A 96 12.84 -8.51 -7.53
CA GLY A 96 11.97 -7.94 -8.57
C GLY A 96 11.59 -6.46 -8.36
N GLY A 97 12.11 -5.82 -7.31
CA GLY A 97 11.81 -4.41 -7.01
C GLY A 97 10.59 -4.22 -6.10
N THR A 98 9.93 -5.30 -5.67
CA THR A 98 8.85 -5.25 -4.69
C THR A 98 9.30 -4.58 -3.40
N ARG A 99 8.45 -3.77 -2.79
CA ARG A 99 8.75 -2.91 -1.66
C ARG A 99 7.89 -3.30 -0.47
N LEU A 100 8.45 -3.21 0.72
CA LEU A 100 7.68 -3.12 1.95
C LEU A 100 7.75 -1.69 2.45
N LEU A 101 6.59 -1.10 2.66
CA LEU A 101 6.40 0.28 3.08
C LEU A 101 5.92 0.30 4.53
N ALA A 102 6.37 1.28 5.30
CA ALA A 102 5.91 1.55 6.66
C ALA A 102 5.50 3.03 6.77
N PRO A 103 4.56 3.40 7.67
CA PRO A 103 4.18 4.79 7.87
C PRO A 103 5.39 5.70 8.08
N ASP A 104 5.36 6.88 7.48
CA ASP A 104 6.38 7.89 7.72
C ASP A 104 6.14 8.55 9.10
N PRO A 105 7.09 8.45 10.05
CA PRO A 105 6.95 9.10 11.35
C PRO A 105 6.77 10.61 11.25
N ALA A 106 7.36 11.26 10.23
CA ALA A 106 7.25 12.70 10.02
C ALA A 106 5.82 13.14 9.64
N MET A 107 5.04 12.23 9.06
CA MET A 107 3.64 12.47 8.68
C MET A 107 2.66 12.02 9.77
N SER A 108 3.13 11.27 10.77
CA SER A 108 2.34 10.74 11.88
C SER A 108 2.35 11.63 13.12
N ALA A 109 3.33 12.52 13.25
CA ALA A 109 3.39 13.47 14.35
C ALA A 109 2.38 14.60 14.11
N PRO A 110 1.47 14.92 15.06
CA PRO A 110 0.87 16.24 15.05
C PRO A 110 2.01 17.25 15.12
N SER A 111 2.01 18.23 14.22
CA SER A 111 2.93 19.35 14.28
C SER A 111 2.89 19.93 15.70
N GLU A 112 3.92 19.68 16.51
CA GLU A 112 4.07 20.36 17.79
C GLU A 112 4.11 21.86 17.50
N GLY A 113 3.13 22.56 18.06
CA GLY A 113 2.86 23.97 17.79
C GLY A 113 4.09 24.85 17.99
N ARG A 114 4.21 25.85 17.13
CA ARG A 114 5.01 27.05 17.37
C ARG A 114 4.05 28.23 17.44
#